data_AF-H9FFI0-F1
#
_entry.id   AF-H9FFI0-F1
#
_cell.length_a   1.000
_cell.length_b   1.000
_cell.length_c   1.000
_cell.angle_alpha   90.00
_cell.angle_beta   90.00
_cell.angle_gamma   90.00
#
_symmetry.space_group_name_H-M   'P 1'
#
loop_
_entity.id
_entity.type
_entity.pdbx_description
1 polymer ?
#
loop_
_entity_poly.entity_id
_entity_poly.type
_entity_poly.pdbx_seq_one_letter_code
_entity_poly.pdbx_strand_id
1 'polypeptide(L)'
;VNTYDCGEKISSWLSAFFGRPCHLIRQSSNFQRNAKKKHGKDQLPGTMATLSLVNEAQYLLINTSSILELHQQLNTSDENGKQELFSVKDLSLRFRANIIINGKRAFEEEKWDEISIGSLHFQVLGPCHRCQMICIDQQTGQRN
;
A
#
# COMPACT_ATOMS: atom_id res chain seq x y z
N VAL A 1 8.11 19.11 -3.41
CA VAL A 1 9.02 17.95 -3.26
C VAL A 1 10.25 18.25 -4.08
N ASN A 2 11.46 18.14 -3.54
CA ASN A 2 12.66 18.31 -4.37
C ASN A 2 12.94 17.00 -5.11
N THR A 3 13.05 17.09 -6.43
CA THR A 3 13.16 15.92 -7.31
C THR A 3 14.18 16.15 -8.42
N TYR A 4 14.73 15.06 -8.94
CA TYR A 4 15.55 15.04 -10.14
C TYR A 4 14.73 14.46 -11.30
N ASP A 5 14.81 15.08 -12.47
CA ASP A 5 14.28 14.50 -13.71
C ASP A 5 15.17 13.32 -14.13
N CYS A 6 14.56 12.20 -14.55
CA CYS A 6 15.28 10.98 -14.93
C CYS A 6 15.74 10.96 -16.40
N GLY A 7 15.52 12.05 -17.14
CA GLY A 7 16.02 12.28 -18.49
C GLY A 7 14.96 12.11 -19.58
N GLU A 8 15.13 12.89 -20.65
CA GLU A 8 14.22 12.95 -21.80
C GLU A 8 13.95 11.61 -22.46
N LYS A 9 14.94 10.71 -22.51
CA LYS A 9 14.78 9.37 -23.11
C LYS A 9 13.67 8.57 -22.41
N ILE A 10 13.63 8.59 -21.09
CA ILE A 10 12.62 7.86 -20.31
C ILE A 10 11.28 8.57 -20.38
N SER A 11 11.27 9.90 -20.25
CA SER A 11 10.06 10.72 -20.36
C SER A 11 9.37 10.55 -21.73
N SER A 12 10.14 10.53 -22.82
CA SER A 12 9.64 10.28 -24.17
C SER A 12 9.03 8.87 -24.29
N TRP A 13 9.71 7.85 -23.77
CA TRP A 13 9.23 6.48 -23.80
C TRP A 13 7.92 6.30 -23.02
N LEU A 14 7.85 6.82 -21.78
CA LEU A 14 6.64 6.77 -20.96
C LEU A 14 5.49 7.56 -21.60
N SER A 15 5.79 8.72 -22.20
CA SER A 15 4.77 9.54 -22.85
C SER A 15 4.16 8.84 -24.05
N ALA A 16 4.98 8.16 -24.85
CA ALA A 16 4.51 7.33 -25.95
C ALA A 16 3.67 6.14 -25.45
N PHE A 17 4.13 5.46 -24.40
CA PHE A 17 3.43 4.31 -23.82
C PHE A 17 2.06 4.68 -23.24
N PHE A 18 1.96 5.78 -22.48
CA PHE A 18 0.72 6.23 -21.85
C PHE A 18 -0.15 7.10 -22.75
N GLY A 19 0.31 7.47 -23.95
CA GLY A 19 -0.42 8.34 -24.88
C GLY A 19 -0.62 9.78 -24.36
N ARG A 20 0.19 10.22 -23.41
CA ARG A 20 0.11 11.57 -22.82
C ARG A 20 1.47 12.06 -22.34
N PRO A 21 1.77 13.37 -22.38
CA PRO A 21 3.02 13.90 -21.85
C PRO A 21 3.22 13.54 -20.37
N CYS A 22 4.34 12.91 -20.04
CA CYS A 22 4.71 12.57 -18.67
C CYS A 22 6.24 12.48 -18.49
N HIS A 23 6.68 12.73 -17.25
CA HIS A 23 8.08 12.70 -16.84
C HIS A 23 8.27 11.70 -15.70
N LEU A 24 9.37 10.97 -15.72
CA LEU A 24 9.79 10.21 -14.55
C LEU A 24 10.68 11.08 -13.68
N ILE A 25 10.30 11.23 -12.41
CA ILE A 25 11.07 11.98 -11.43
C ILE A 25 11.52 11.07 -10.30
N ARG A 26 12.69 11.34 -9.75
CA ARG A 26 13.23 10.68 -8.55
C ARG A 26 13.29 11.67 -7.41
N GLN A 27 12.80 11.28 -6.24
CA GLN A 27 12.95 12.09 -5.03
C GLN A 27 14.43 12.32 -4.71
N SER A 28 14.79 13.55 -4.35
CA SER A 28 16.13 13.87 -3.87
C SER A 28 16.34 13.28 -2.47
N SER A 29 17.53 12.73 -2.20
CA SER A 29 17.94 12.28 -0.86
C SER A 29 17.88 13.39 0.18
N ASN A 30 17.96 14.64 -0.25
CA ASN A 30 17.93 15.81 0.62
C ASN A 30 16.51 16.29 0.92
N PHE A 31 15.48 15.65 0.34
CA PHE A 31 14.08 15.96 0.62
C PHE A 31 13.52 14.96 1.64
N GLN A 32 13.08 15.50 2.78
CA GLN A 32 12.37 14.75 3.80
C GLN A 32 10.96 15.32 3.96
N ARG A 33 9.95 14.45 3.87
CA ARG A 33 8.56 14.77 4.21
C ARG A 33 8.20 13.96 5.43
N ASN A 34 7.72 14.60 6.49
CA ASN A 34 7.30 13.86 7.68
C ASN A 34 5.90 13.28 7.51
N ALA A 35 5.66 12.10 8.07
CA ALA A 35 4.32 11.57 8.26
C ALA A 35 3.50 12.54 9.12
N LYS A 36 2.20 12.67 8.83
CA LYS A 36 1.32 13.51 9.67
C LYS A 36 1.24 12.90 11.07
N LYS A 37 1.40 13.74 12.10
CA LYS A 37 1.15 13.32 13.50
C LYS A 37 -0.32 12.91 13.63
N LYS A 38 -0.59 11.70 14.11
CA LYS A 38 -1.87 11.42 14.76
C LYS A 38 -1.79 11.98 16.18
N HIS A 39 -2.78 12.78 16.56
CA HIS A 39 -2.93 13.31 17.91
C HIS A 39 -3.29 12.17 18.88
N GLY A 40 -2.28 11.46 19.38
CA GLY A 40 -2.39 10.55 20.53
C GLY A 40 -1.42 11.01 21.62
N LYS A 41 -1.89 11.07 22.88
CA LYS A 41 -1.16 11.67 24.01
C LYS A 41 0.13 10.92 24.40
N ASP A 42 0.38 9.72 23.88
CA ASP A 42 1.44 8.82 24.38
C ASP A 42 2.47 8.39 23.32
N GLN A 43 2.92 9.30 22.45
CA GLN A 43 4.06 9.01 21.57
C GLN A 43 5.35 9.64 22.08
N LEU A 44 6.41 8.83 22.16
CA LEU A 44 7.75 9.27 22.53
C LEU A 44 8.16 10.50 21.69
N PRO A 45 8.70 11.56 22.32
CA PRO A 45 9.22 12.71 21.59
C PRO A 45 10.50 12.29 20.88
N GLY A 46 10.50 12.14 19.55
CA GLY A 46 11.78 11.98 18.85
C GLY A 46 11.77 11.72 17.36
N THR A 47 10.92 10.84 16.83
CA THR A 47 11.17 10.33 15.46
C THR A 47 9.91 10.39 14.61
N MET A 48 9.75 11.50 13.87
CA MET A 48 8.76 11.56 12.81
C MET A 48 9.22 10.67 11.65
N ALA A 49 8.43 9.66 11.30
CA ALA A 49 8.69 8.82 10.15
C ALA A 49 8.86 9.68 8.89
N THR A 50 10.02 9.56 8.22
CA THR A 50 10.25 10.23 6.95
C THR A 50 9.58 9.44 5.83
N LEU A 51 8.67 10.09 5.13
CA LEU A 51 7.98 9.59 3.96
C LEU A 51 8.69 10.03 2.68
N SER A 52 8.65 9.14 1.70
CA SER A 52 8.98 9.46 0.32
C SER A 52 7.73 9.96 -0.43
N LEU A 53 7.60 9.60 -1.71
CA LEU A 53 6.39 9.78 -2.53
C LEU A 53 5.25 8.82 -2.17
N VAL A 54 5.37 8.06 -1.07
CA VAL A 54 4.30 7.23 -0.51
C VAL A 54 3.17 8.07 0.08
N ASN A 55 1.98 7.47 0.21
CA ASN A 55 0.77 8.17 0.64
C ASN A 55 0.86 8.63 2.10
N GLU A 56 0.72 7.69 3.04
CA GLU A 56 0.51 7.99 4.46
C GLU A 56 1.51 7.31 5.42
N ALA A 57 2.07 6.16 5.04
CA ALA A 57 3.00 5.39 5.87
C ALA A 57 4.18 4.85 5.06
N GLN A 58 5.29 4.52 5.74
CA GLN A 58 6.49 3.97 5.12
C GLN A 58 6.29 2.52 4.65
N TYR A 59 5.51 1.75 5.40
CA TYR A 59 5.22 0.36 5.13
C TYR A 59 3.72 0.11 5.28
N LEU A 60 3.21 -0.77 4.43
CA LEU A 60 1.90 -1.38 4.59
C LEU A 60 2.08 -2.86 4.96
N LEU A 61 1.46 -3.26 6.06
CA LEU A 61 1.39 -4.64 6.51
C LEU A 61 0.00 -5.21 6.22
N ILE A 62 -0.04 -6.49 5.85
CA ILE A 62 -1.30 -7.24 5.74
C ILE A 62 -1.12 -8.66 6.24
N ASN A 63 -2.18 -9.21 6.84
CA ASN A 63 -2.22 -10.59 7.27
C ASN A 63 -2.89 -11.48 6.22
N THR A 64 -2.28 -12.62 5.94
CA THR A 64 -2.81 -13.61 4.99
C THR A 64 -4.17 -14.14 5.44
N SER A 65 -4.39 -14.31 6.74
CA SER A 65 -5.69 -14.72 7.29
C SER A 65 -6.79 -13.69 7.02
N SER A 66 -6.47 -12.39 7.00
CA SER A 66 -7.41 -11.32 6.62
C SER A 66 -7.75 -11.37 5.13
N ILE A 67 -6.77 -11.69 4.28
CA ILE A 67 -7.01 -11.86 2.83
C ILE A 67 -7.89 -13.07 2.55
N LEU A 68 -7.67 -14.19 3.25
CA LEU A 68 -8.48 -15.40 3.09
C LEU A 68 -9.94 -15.16 3.52
N GLU A 69 -10.14 -14.48 4.65
CA GLU A 69 -11.47 -14.11 5.14
C GLU A 69 -12.18 -13.19 4.12
N LEU A 70 -11.49 -12.15 3.63
CA LEU A 70 -12.05 -11.27 2.59
C LEU A 70 -12.36 -12.04 1.30
N HIS A 71 -11.49 -12.95 0.88
CA HIS A 71 -11.70 -13.78 -0.30
C HIS A 71 -12.97 -14.63 -0.15
N GLN A 72 -13.16 -15.24 1.01
CA GLN A 72 -14.38 -16.01 1.32
C GLN A 72 -15.63 -15.12 1.26
N GLN A 73 -15.58 -13.91 1.85
CA GLN A 73 -16.71 -12.96 1.83
C GLN A 73 -17.07 -12.51 0.41
N LEU A 74 -16.08 -12.28 -0.45
CA LEU A 74 -16.32 -11.94 -1.86
C LEU A 74 -16.99 -13.09 -2.61
N ASN A 75 -16.66 -14.35 -2.30
CA ASN A 75 -17.28 -15.51 -2.93
C ASN A 75 -18.71 -15.79 -2.45
N THR A 76 -19.08 -15.34 -1.24
CA THR A 76 -20.43 -15.56 -0.69
C THR A 76 -21.42 -14.44 -1.03
N SER A 77 -20.93 -13.24 -1.36
CA SER A 77 -21.76 -12.03 -1.53
C SER A 77 -22.37 -11.87 -2.93
N ASP A 78 -22.17 -12.83 -3.83
CA ASP A 78 -22.53 -12.71 -5.23
C ASP A 78 -23.96 -13.19 -5.51
N GLU A 79 -24.95 -12.39 -5.08
CA GLU A 79 -26.38 -12.61 -5.39
C GLU A 79 -26.71 -12.40 -6.88
N ASN A 80 -25.79 -11.80 -7.66
CA ASN A 80 -26.00 -11.40 -9.06
C ASN A 80 -25.25 -12.25 -10.09
N GLY A 81 -24.61 -13.35 -9.67
CA GLY A 81 -24.06 -14.38 -10.56
C GLY A 81 -22.86 -13.96 -11.41
N LYS A 82 -22.18 -12.85 -11.09
CA LYS A 82 -20.93 -12.46 -11.74
C LYS A 82 -19.75 -12.76 -10.81
N GLN A 83 -19.34 -14.03 -10.80
CA GLN A 83 -18.20 -14.44 -10.01
C GLN A 83 -16.92 -13.85 -10.63
N GLU A 84 -16.45 -12.72 -10.10
CA GLU A 84 -15.06 -12.32 -10.28
C GLU A 84 -14.19 -13.21 -9.40
N LEU A 85 -13.72 -14.31 -9.99
CA LEU A 85 -12.87 -15.29 -9.33
C LEU A 85 -11.45 -14.73 -9.18
N PHE A 86 -11.20 -13.92 -8.16
CA PHE A 86 -9.83 -13.58 -7.79
C PHE A 86 -9.16 -14.82 -7.19
N SER A 87 -7.92 -15.13 -7.60
CA SER A 87 -7.10 -15.98 -6.75
C SER A 87 -6.75 -15.22 -5.46
N VAL A 88 -6.52 -15.95 -4.36
CA VAL A 88 -6.02 -15.35 -3.09
C VAL A 88 -4.76 -14.51 -3.32
N LYS A 89 -3.91 -14.96 -4.25
CA LYS A 89 -2.69 -14.26 -4.64
C LYS A 89 -2.98 -12.94 -5.36
N ASP A 90 -3.89 -12.95 -6.33
CA ASP A 90 -4.26 -11.73 -7.07
C ASP A 90 -4.92 -10.71 -6.16
N LEU A 91 -5.79 -11.17 -5.25
CA LEU A 91 -6.39 -10.32 -4.24
C LEU A 91 -5.33 -9.68 -3.33
N SER A 92 -4.34 -10.45 -2.87
CA SER A 92 -3.23 -9.93 -2.05
C SER A 92 -2.43 -8.82 -2.75
N LEU A 93 -2.13 -8.99 -4.04
CA LEU A 93 -1.34 -8.02 -4.82
C LEU A 93 -2.04 -6.67 -4.99
N ARG A 94 -3.37 -6.64 -5.04
CA ARG A 94 -4.17 -5.41 -5.16
C ARG A 94 -3.97 -4.44 -3.99
N PHE A 95 -3.63 -4.95 -2.80
CA PHE A 95 -3.39 -4.13 -1.62
C PHE A 95 -2.02 -3.44 -1.60
N ARG A 96 -1.07 -3.89 -2.42
CA ARG A 96 0.28 -3.31 -2.54
C ARG A 96 1.02 -3.25 -1.19
N ALA A 97 0.83 -4.28 -0.37
CA ALA A 97 1.50 -4.40 0.92
C ALA A 97 3.00 -4.63 0.74
N ASN A 98 3.80 -4.10 1.66
CA ASN A 98 5.24 -4.34 1.74
C ASN A 98 5.56 -5.58 2.57
N ILE A 99 4.79 -5.80 3.64
CA ILE A 99 4.97 -6.91 4.58
C ILE A 99 3.69 -7.73 4.57
N ILE A 100 3.82 -9.02 4.23
CA ILE A 100 2.74 -9.99 4.30
C ILE A 100 3.11 -10.98 5.39
N ILE A 101 2.24 -11.13 6.39
CA ILE A 101 2.43 -12.07 7.49
C ILE A 101 1.41 -13.20 7.43
N ASN A 102 1.67 -14.27 8.17
CA ASN A 102 0.74 -15.37 8.38
C ASN A 102 0.32 -15.41 9.86
N GLY A 103 -0.67 -14.60 10.21
CA GLY A 103 -1.29 -14.56 11.53
C GLY A 103 -2.37 -15.61 11.70
N LYS A 104 -2.78 -15.88 12.95
CA LYS A 104 -3.78 -16.93 13.24
C LYS A 104 -5.22 -16.44 13.08
N ARG A 105 -5.47 -15.15 13.31
CA ARG A 105 -6.83 -14.58 13.28
C ARG A 105 -6.91 -13.52 12.20
N ALA A 106 -8.00 -13.53 11.44
CA ALA A 106 -8.28 -12.45 10.50
C ALA A 106 -8.41 -11.11 11.23
N PHE A 107 -7.83 -10.07 10.64
CA PHE A 107 -7.85 -8.67 11.08
C PHE A 107 -7.22 -8.42 12.45
N GLU A 108 -6.45 -9.36 13.01
CA GLU A 108 -5.79 -9.15 14.30
C GLU A 108 -4.75 -8.02 14.25
N GLU A 109 -4.17 -7.79 13.07
CA GLU A 109 -3.21 -6.72 12.81
C GLU A 109 -3.79 -5.31 13.00
N GLU A 110 -5.11 -5.15 12.94
CA GLU A 110 -5.76 -3.85 13.12
C GLU A 110 -5.70 -3.35 14.58
N LYS A 111 -5.44 -4.26 15.52
CA LYS A 111 -5.40 -3.98 16.96
C LYS A 111 -3.97 -3.81 17.49
N TRP A 112 -2.96 -3.92 16.64
CA TRP A 112 -1.57 -3.81 17.06
C TRP A 112 -1.13 -2.36 17.11
N ASP A 113 -0.44 -2.00 18.18
CA ASP A 113 0.24 -0.70 18.30
C ASP A 113 1.70 -0.79 17.82
N GLU A 114 2.31 -1.97 17.90
CA GLU A 114 3.70 -2.23 17.54
C GLU A 114 3.90 -3.65 16.99
N ILE A 115 4.90 -3.84 16.15
CA ILE A 115 5.33 -5.16 15.67
C ILE A 115 6.86 -5.24 15.65
N SER A 116 7.39 -6.39 16.05
CA SER A 116 8.83 -6.68 15.98
C SER A 116 9.09 -7.81 14.98
N ILE A 117 10.06 -7.60 14.08
CA ILE A 117 10.49 -8.58 13.09
C ILE A 117 12.00 -8.76 13.23
N GLY A 118 12.42 -9.85 13.88
CA GLY A 118 13.81 -10.02 14.30
C GLY A 118 14.22 -8.91 15.27
N SER A 119 15.28 -8.16 14.94
CA SER A 119 15.75 -7.01 15.72
C SER A 119 15.12 -5.67 15.31
N LEU A 120 14.21 -5.67 14.33
CA LEU A 120 13.56 -4.46 13.84
C LEU A 120 12.25 -4.24 14.58
N HIS A 121 12.05 -3.01 15.07
CA HIS A 121 10.82 -2.58 15.73
C HIS A 121 10.07 -1.59 14.85
N PHE A 122 8.77 -1.80 14.69
CA PHE A 122 7.89 -0.94 13.91
C PHE A 122 6.73 -0.48 14.78
N GLN A 123 6.40 0.81 14.67
CA GLN A 123 5.21 1.40 15.28
C GLN A 123 4.07 1.39 14.27
N VAL A 124 2.89 0.98 14.70
CA VAL A 124 1.68 0.98 13.87
C VAL A 124 1.04 2.37 13.91
N LEU A 125 0.99 3.05 12.76
CA LEU A 125 0.35 4.36 12.63
C LEU A 125 -1.19 4.26 12.56
N GLY A 126 -1.72 3.06 12.44
CA GLY A 126 -3.15 2.74 12.40
C GLY A 126 -3.60 2.12 11.07
N PRO A 127 -4.93 1.97 10.88
CA PRO A 127 -5.48 1.24 9.74
C PRO A 127 -5.25 1.98 8.41
N CYS A 128 -5.11 1.21 7.33
CA CYS A 128 -5.00 1.72 5.98
C CYS A 128 -6.38 1.79 5.32
N HIS A 129 -6.90 3.00 5.15
CA HIS A 129 -8.14 3.22 4.40
C HIS A 129 -7.92 2.89 2.92
N ARG A 130 -8.82 2.07 2.36
CA ARG A 130 -8.70 1.59 0.99
C ARG A 130 -9.31 2.58 0.00
N CYS A 131 -8.54 2.91 -1.04
CA CYS A 131 -9.01 3.71 -2.16
C CYS A 131 -9.33 2.80 -3.36
N GLN A 132 -9.89 3.39 -4.43
CA GLN A 132 -10.29 2.68 -5.65
C GLN A 132 -9.14 1.94 -6.36
N MET A 133 -7.87 2.15 -5.97
CA MET A 133 -6.73 1.43 -6.55
C MET A 133 -6.81 -0.09 -6.35
N ILE A 134 -7.51 -0.58 -5.32
CA ILE A 134 -7.69 -2.03 -5.12
C ILE A 134 -8.60 -2.67 -6.19
N CYS A 135 -9.41 -1.86 -6.89
CA CYS A 135 -10.32 -2.30 -7.95
C CYS A 135 -9.62 -2.39 -9.32
N ILE A 136 -8.31 -2.14 -9.41
CA ILE A 136 -7.55 -2.22 -10.66
C ILE A 136 -6.99 -3.63 -10.83
N ASP A 137 -7.33 -4.27 -11.94
CA ASP A 137 -6.68 -5.49 -12.39
C ASP A 137 -5.20 -5.22 -12.69
N GLN A 138 -4.31 -5.93 -11.98
CA GLN A 138 -2.87 -5.68 -12.07
C GLN A 138 -2.24 -6.21 -13.35
N GLN A 139 -2.92 -7.10 -14.09
CA GLN A 139 -2.44 -7.64 -15.36
C GLN A 139 -2.89 -6.77 -16.54
N THR A 140 -4.15 -6.33 -16.53
CA THR A 140 -4.73 -5.57 -17.66
C THR A 140 -4.68 -4.06 -17.48
N GLY A 141 -4.54 -3.58 -16.23
CA GLY A 141 -4.64 -2.16 -15.88
C GLY A 141 -6.07 -1.61 -15.96
N GLN A 142 -7.07 -2.46 -16.20
CA GLN A 142 -8.47 -2.05 -16.25
C GLN A 142 -9.05 -1.97 -14.84
N ARG A 143 -10.06 -1.10 -14.69
CA ARG A 143 -10.84 -0.96 -13.47
C ARG A 143 -12.07 -1.86 -13.58
N ASN A 144 -12.33 -2.64 -12.53
CA ASN A 144 -13.54 -3.42 -12.37
C ASN A 144 -14.76 -2.52 -12.07
#